data_AF-A0A2A5YLA9-F1
#
_entry.id   AF-A0A2A5YLA9-F1
#
_cell.length_a   1.000
_cell.length_b   1.000
_cell.length_c   1.000
_cell.angle_alpha   90.00
_cell.angle_beta   90.00
_cell.angle_gamma   90.00
#
_symmetry.space_group_name_H-M   'P 1'
#
loop_
_entity.id
_entity.type
_entity.pdbx_description
1 polymer ?
#
loop_
_entity_poly.entity_id
_entity_poly.type
_entity_poly.pdbx_seq_one_letter_code
_entity_poly.pdbx_strand_id
1 'polypeptide(L)'
;MTDAGYLLVFAAATLLPAALAAYWLAVSRPNWSIARIALLSPLPVPALALLASALILLRVATASKEACGVDACGIASVAAAMLAICAVLLYLTAAIIAYAIVRKRRG
;
A
#
# COMPACT_ATOMS: atom_id res chain seq x y z
N MET A 1 8.64 18.73 4.67
CA MET A 1 9.10 17.36 4.35
C MET A 1 9.34 17.28 2.86
N THR A 2 10.45 16.71 2.41
CA THR A 2 10.73 16.48 0.98
C THR A 2 9.90 15.29 0.46
N ASP A 3 9.70 15.18 -0.86
CA ASP A 3 8.99 14.05 -1.49
C ASP A 3 9.58 12.69 -1.09
N ALA A 4 10.91 12.62 -0.96
CA ALA A 4 11.62 11.45 -0.46
C ALA A 4 11.23 11.11 1.00
N GLY A 5 10.97 12.11 1.83
CA GLY A 5 10.49 11.92 3.20
C GLY A 5 9.11 11.28 3.25
N TYR A 6 8.18 11.67 2.38
CA TYR A 6 6.86 11.06 2.29
C TYR A 6 6.94 9.61 1.81
N LEU A 7 7.78 9.32 0.80
CA LEU A 7 8.00 7.96 0.32
C LEU A 7 8.60 7.06 1.40
N LEU A 8 9.58 7.56 2.17
CA LEU A 8 10.17 6.82 3.28
C LEU A 8 9.15 6.50 4.37
N VAL A 9 8.33 7.48 4.76
CA VAL A 9 7.27 7.26 5.77
C VAL A 9 6.25 6.24 5.26
N PHE A 10 5.83 6.36 3.99
CA PHE A 10 4.87 5.43 3.41
C PHE A 10 5.43 4.00 3.28
N ALA A 11 6.70 3.88 2.89
CA ALA A 11 7.40 2.61 2.86
C ALA A 11 7.52 2.00 4.27
N ALA A 12 7.94 2.77 5.26
CA ALA A 12 8.06 2.30 6.65
C ALA A 12 6.69 1.87 7.21
N ALA A 13 5.65 2.66 6.98
CA ALA A 13 4.28 2.37 7.39
C ALA A 13 3.69 1.14 6.70
N THR A 14 4.22 0.73 5.56
CA THR A 14 3.78 -0.49 4.86
C THR A 14 4.62 -1.71 5.26
N LEU A 15 5.95 -1.58 5.18
CA LEU A 15 6.88 -2.70 5.33
C LEU A 15 6.98 -3.20 6.77
N LEU A 16 7.04 -2.30 7.77
CA LEU A 16 7.18 -2.69 9.17
C LEU A 16 5.94 -3.43 9.69
N PRO A 17 4.70 -2.91 9.52
CA PRO A 17 3.51 -3.64 9.95
C PRO A 17 3.32 -4.94 9.18
N ALA A 18 3.63 -4.97 7.88
CA ALA A 18 3.56 -6.20 7.09
C ALA A 18 4.50 -7.28 7.61
N ALA A 19 5.74 -6.93 7.96
CA ALA A 19 6.72 -7.87 8.51
C ALA A 19 6.29 -8.39 9.89
N LEU A 20 5.82 -7.50 10.77
CA LEU A 20 5.32 -7.86 12.10
C LEU A 20 4.07 -8.77 12.01
N ALA A 21 3.12 -8.42 11.15
CA ALA A 21 1.92 -9.21 10.91
C ALA A 21 2.28 -10.59 10.32
N ALA A 22 3.20 -10.65 9.35
CA ALA A 22 3.67 -11.91 8.78
C ALA A 22 4.31 -12.81 9.85
N TYR A 23 5.17 -12.23 10.69
CA TYR A 23 5.79 -12.95 11.80
C TYR A 23 4.74 -13.49 12.78
N TRP A 24 3.81 -12.64 13.21
CA TRP A 24 2.77 -13.01 14.18
C TRP A 24 1.79 -14.06 13.62
N LEU A 25 1.37 -13.92 12.36
CA LEU A 25 0.51 -14.88 11.68
C LEU A 25 1.21 -16.22 11.49
N ALA A 26 2.53 -16.23 11.24
CA ALA A 26 3.29 -17.47 11.15
C ALA A 26 3.28 -18.29 12.45
N VAL A 27 3.23 -17.62 13.62
CA VAL A 27 3.07 -18.28 14.94
C VAL A 27 1.64 -18.70 15.18
N SER A 28 0.72 -17.75 15.03
CA SER A 28 -0.65 -17.91 15.50
C SER A 28 -1.50 -18.78 14.59
N ARG A 29 -1.07 -18.95 13.32
CA ARG A 29 -1.77 -19.71 12.28
C ARG A 29 -0.82 -20.70 11.60
N PRO A 30 -0.34 -21.74 12.31
CA PRO A 30 0.62 -22.71 11.76
C PRO A 30 0.06 -23.45 10.54
N ASN A 31 -1.26 -23.71 10.53
CA ASN A 31 -1.95 -24.45 9.45
C ASN A 31 -2.20 -23.63 8.18
N TRP A 32 -1.96 -22.31 8.21
CA TRP A 32 -2.15 -21.49 7.01
C TRP A 32 -1.00 -21.68 6.04
N SER A 33 -1.27 -21.63 4.73
CA SER A 33 -0.21 -21.67 3.72
C SER A 33 0.66 -20.40 3.77
N ILE A 34 1.93 -20.54 3.38
CA ILE A 34 2.90 -19.42 3.35
C ILE A 34 2.39 -18.30 2.44
N ALA A 35 1.88 -18.65 1.27
CA ALA A 35 1.31 -17.70 0.32
C ALA A 35 0.15 -16.90 0.92
N ARG A 36 -0.73 -17.55 1.68
CA ARG A 36 -1.86 -16.88 2.34
C ARG A 36 -1.38 -15.82 3.34
N ILE A 37 -0.39 -16.15 4.16
CA ILE A 37 0.16 -15.20 5.13
C ILE A 37 0.84 -14.03 4.40
N ALA A 38 1.66 -14.33 3.40
CA ALA A 38 2.42 -13.34 2.64
C ALA A 38 1.54 -12.34 1.87
N LEU A 39 0.38 -12.76 1.38
CA LEU A 39 -0.54 -11.90 0.65
C LEU A 39 -1.47 -11.08 1.55
N LEU A 40 -1.80 -11.60 2.74
CA LEU A 40 -2.70 -10.93 3.69
C LEU A 40 -1.97 -9.96 4.62
N SER A 41 -0.75 -10.27 5.05
CA SER A 41 -0.02 -9.44 5.99
C SER A 41 0.27 -8.01 5.50
N PRO A 42 0.61 -7.75 4.21
CA PRO A 42 0.83 -6.40 3.74
C PRO A 42 -0.46 -5.70 3.28
N LEU A 43 -1.59 -6.40 3.15
CA LEU A 43 -2.78 -5.90 2.46
C LEU A 43 -3.38 -4.59 3.04
N PRO A 44 -3.48 -4.37 4.36
CA PRO A 44 -4.25 -3.26 4.91
C PRO A 44 -3.79 -1.87 4.44
N VAL A 45 -2.48 -1.59 4.47
CA VAL A 45 -1.96 -0.24 4.18
C VAL A 45 -2.04 0.11 2.69
N PRO A 46 -1.58 -0.73 1.76
CA PRO A 46 -1.75 -0.51 0.32
C PRO A 46 -3.22 -0.46 -0.11
N ALA A 47 -4.10 -1.27 0.48
CA ALA A 47 -5.52 -1.22 0.18
C ALA A 47 -6.15 0.13 0.55
N LEU A 48 -5.78 0.69 1.72
CA LEU A 48 -6.22 2.03 2.12
C LEU A 48 -5.68 3.12 1.19
N ALA A 49 -4.43 3.01 0.75
CA ALA A 49 -3.84 3.95 -0.20
C ALA A 49 -4.50 3.89 -1.58
N LEU A 50 -4.84 2.69 -2.06
CA LEU A 50 -5.60 2.51 -3.30
C LEU A 50 -7.02 3.06 -3.18
N LEU A 51 -7.68 2.83 -2.04
CA LEU A 51 -9.00 3.41 -1.77
C LEU A 51 -8.96 4.94 -1.75
N ALA A 52 -7.96 5.52 -1.09
CA ALA A 52 -7.76 6.98 -1.08
C ALA A 52 -7.53 7.53 -2.49
N SER A 53 -6.68 6.88 -3.28
CA SER A 53 -6.45 7.25 -4.69
C SER A 53 -7.75 7.20 -5.51
N ALA A 54 -8.53 6.11 -5.39
CA ALA A 54 -9.81 5.97 -6.09
C ALA A 54 -10.81 7.06 -5.70
N LEU A 55 -10.88 7.41 -4.41
CA LEU A 55 -11.74 8.50 -3.94
C LEU A 55 -11.31 9.86 -4.49
N ILE A 56 -10.00 10.14 -4.57
CA ILE A 56 -9.50 11.39 -5.18
C ILE A 56 -9.88 11.46 -6.66
N LEU A 57 -9.66 10.37 -7.41
CA LEU A 57 -10.03 10.32 -8.83
C LEU A 57 -11.53 10.46 -9.04
N LEU A 58 -12.35 9.86 -8.19
CA LEU A 58 -13.80 10.02 -8.23
C LEU A 58 -14.19 11.48 -7.99
N ARG A 59 -13.58 12.14 -6.99
CA ARG A 59 -13.83 13.56 -6.70
C ARG A 59 -13.45 14.44 -7.88
N VAL A 60 -12.30 14.22 -8.50
CA VAL A 60 -11.87 14.92 -9.72
C VAL A 60 -12.86 14.70 -10.85
N ALA A 61 -13.29 13.45 -11.09
CA ALA A 61 -14.21 13.10 -12.17
C ALA A 61 -15.60 13.74 -12.02
N THR A 62 -16.04 13.98 -10.77
CA THR A 62 -17.34 14.60 -10.46
C THR A 62 -17.28 16.12 -10.28
N ALA A 63 -16.09 16.72 -10.27
CA ALA A 63 -15.95 18.17 -10.07
C ALA A 63 -16.26 18.95 -11.36
N SER A 64 -16.96 20.08 -11.22
CA SER A 64 -17.08 21.03 -12.33
C SER A 64 -15.75 21.74 -12.57
N LYS A 65 -15.50 22.18 -13.82
CA LYS A 65 -14.28 22.93 -14.17
C LYS A 65 -14.10 24.20 -13.33
N GLU A 66 -15.20 24.81 -12.91
CA GLU A 66 -15.22 26.00 -12.05
C GLU A 66 -14.86 25.70 -10.59
N ALA A 67 -15.22 24.50 -10.09
CA ALA A 67 -15.01 24.14 -8.68
C ALA A 67 -13.57 23.71 -8.36
N CYS A 68 -12.86 23.15 -9.35
CA CYS A 68 -11.54 22.55 -9.14
C CYS A 68 -10.42 23.29 -9.87
N GLY A 69 -10.72 24.04 -10.93
CA GLY A 69 -9.71 24.55 -11.85
C GLY A 69 -8.98 23.42 -12.59
N VAL A 70 -8.61 23.64 -13.86
CA VAL A 70 -7.97 22.58 -14.67
C VAL A 70 -6.63 22.14 -14.05
N ASP A 71 -5.86 23.07 -13.51
CA ASP A 71 -4.54 22.81 -12.95
C ASP A 71 -4.60 21.98 -11.66
N ALA A 72 -5.48 22.34 -10.71
CA ALA A 72 -5.60 21.59 -9.46
C ALA A 72 -6.16 20.18 -9.69
N CYS A 73 -7.13 20.03 -10.61
CA CYS A 73 -7.64 18.71 -11.01
C CYS A 73 -6.57 17.86 -11.71
N GLY A 74 -5.71 18.47 -12.53
CA GLY A 74 -4.55 17.82 -13.13
C GLY A 74 -3.59 17.29 -12.08
N ILE A 75 -3.17 18.14 -11.14
CA ILE A 75 -2.24 17.77 -10.06
C ILE A 75 -2.84 16.68 -9.17
N ALA A 76 -4.11 16.80 -8.78
CA ALA A 76 -4.78 15.79 -7.97
C ALA A 76 -4.86 14.42 -8.66
N SER A 77 -5.10 14.41 -9.97
CA SER A 77 -5.13 13.17 -10.77
C SER A 77 -3.78 12.49 -10.81
N VAL A 78 -2.71 13.27 -11.07
CA VAL A 78 -1.34 12.74 -11.12
C VAL A 78 -0.91 12.23 -9.74
N ALA A 79 -1.20 12.98 -8.68
CA ALA A 79 -0.89 12.57 -7.31
C ALA A 79 -1.62 11.26 -6.94
N ALA A 80 -2.90 11.14 -7.28
CA ALA A 80 -3.66 9.92 -7.04
C ALA A 80 -3.11 8.72 -7.83
N ALA A 81 -2.76 8.91 -9.10
CA ALA A 81 -2.15 7.86 -9.92
C ALA A 81 -0.80 7.41 -9.34
N MET A 82 0.05 8.36 -8.93
CA MET A 82 1.35 8.07 -8.33
C MET A 82 1.20 7.31 -7.01
N LEU A 83 0.24 7.72 -6.16
CA LEU A 83 -0.08 7.02 -4.91
C LEU A 83 -0.51 5.57 -5.18
N ALA A 84 -1.34 5.34 -6.20
CA ALA A 84 -1.78 3.98 -6.56
C ALA A 84 -0.60 3.11 -7.03
N ILE A 85 0.29 3.64 -7.87
CA ILE A 85 1.49 2.94 -8.34
C ILE A 85 2.39 2.59 -7.16
N CYS A 86 2.68 3.55 -6.28
CA CYS A 86 3.49 3.32 -5.08
C CYS A 86 2.85 2.26 -4.16
N ALA A 87 1.54 2.29 -3.97
CA ALA A 87 0.82 1.31 -3.16
C ALA A 87 0.98 -0.11 -3.71
N VAL A 88 0.84 -0.31 -5.03
CA VAL A 88 1.01 -1.61 -5.67
C VAL A 88 2.46 -2.10 -5.54
N LEU A 89 3.44 -1.24 -5.80
CA LEU A 89 4.86 -1.62 -5.70
C LEU A 89 5.24 -1.99 -4.27
N LEU A 90 4.77 -1.23 -3.28
CA LEU A 90 5.01 -1.53 -1.87
C LEU A 90 4.27 -2.80 -1.42
N TYR A 91 3.05 -3.04 -1.91
CA TYR A 91 2.33 -4.29 -1.64
C TYR A 91 3.13 -5.50 -2.11
N LEU A 92 3.59 -5.49 -3.37
CA LEU A 92 4.38 -6.59 -3.93
C LEU A 92 5.69 -6.80 -3.16
N THR A 93 6.40 -5.70 -2.87
CA THR A 93 7.65 -5.74 -2.10
C THR A 93 7.42 -6.32 -0.70
N ALA A 94 6.37 -5.85 -0.01
CA ALA A 94 6.02 -6.31 1.32
C ALA A 94 5.56 -7.79 1.32
N ALA A 95 4.86 -8.24 0.28
CA ALA A 95 4.45 -9.63 0.12
C ALA A 95 5.67 -10.54 -0.07
N ILE A 96 6.66 -10.13 -0.87
CA ILE A 96 7.93 -10.87 -1.04
C ILE A 96 8.68 -10.96 0.29
N ILE A 97 8.79 -9.85 1.03
CA ILE A 97 9.44 -9.83 2.35
C ILE A 97 8.71 -10.74 3.33
N ALA A 98 7.38 -10.65 3.40
CA ALA A 98 6.56 -11.49 4.25
C ALA A 98 6.73 -12.97 3.90
N TYR A 99 6.75 -13.32 2.61
CA TYR A 99 7.02 -14.68 2.14
C TYR A 99 8.38 -15.19 2.62
N ALA A 100 9.44 -14.39 2.47
CA ALA A 100 10.78 -14.74 2.92
C ALA A 100 10.85 -14.97 4.45
N ILE A 101 10.21 -14.10 5.23
CA ILE A 101 10.12 -14.21 6.70
C ILE A 101 9.44 -15.53 7.09
N VAL A 102 8.28 -15.82 6.51
CA VAL A 102 7.49 -17.00 6.87
C VAL A 102 8.20 -18.28 6.41
N ARG A 103 8.82 -18.27 5.21
CA ARG A 103 9.60 -19.40 4.69
C ARG A 103 10.78 -19.72 5.58
N LYS A 104 11.60 -18.73 5.95
CA LYS A 104 12.76 -18.90 6.84
C LYS A 104 12.38 -19.43 8.22
N ARG A 105 11.14 -19.17 8.66
CA ARG A 105 10.66 -19.64 9.97
C ARG A 105 10.21 -21.09 9.95
N ARG A 106 9.70 -21.58 8.81
CA ARG A 106 9.04 -22.89 8.70
C ARG A 106 9.90 -23.98 8.07
N GLY A 107 10.90 -23.60 7.28
CA GLY A 107 11.95 -24.49 6.79
C GLY A 107 13.23 -24.26 7.57
#